data_AF-A0A2V9QX37-F1
#
_entry.id   AF-A0A2V9QX37-F1
#
_cell.length_a   1.000
_cell.length_b   1.000
_cell.length_c   1.000
_cell.angle_alpha   90.00
_cell.angle_beta   90.00
_cell.angle_gamma   90.00
#
_symmetry.space_group_name_H-M   'P 1'
#
loop_
_entity.id
_entity.type
_entity.pdbx_description
1 polymer ?
#
loop_
_entity_poly.entity_id
_entity_poly.type
_entity_poly.pdbx_seq_one_letter_code
_entity_poly.pdbx_strand_id
1 'polypeptide(L)'
;MIKNFWLLLFFLGPAMAADPEVGKILRPVEGAAFPPGEISIIATAPGGKLALDGQAVPAEQPFPDVLLAKTTPSAGIHKLELIWETGRRQLRFFVGDHPPAEFKPFRQHPPSALECTQCHGLSRKGRFRFTGGCFGCHQQETFLKTHHHPSHVLEQCGQCHNAHGSTEKAHLILPSEKACGLCHSVPELFKRQMFSPQRRGGAEAGL
;
A
#
# COMPACT_ATOMS: atom_id res chain seq x y z
N MET A 1 -43.75 -4.22 -51.52
CA MET A 1 -43.95 -4.58 -50.10
C MET A 1 -42.60 -4.89 -49.48
N ILE A 2 -42.23 -4.09 -48.47
CA ILE A 2 -41.30 -4.32 -47.34
C ILE A 2 -39.85 -4.72 -47.67
N LYS A 3 -38.94 -3.74 -47.58
CA LYS A 3 -37.48 -3.93 -47.45
C LYS A 3 -37.15 -4.15 -45.97
N ASN A 4 -36.58 -5.31 -45.62
CA ASN A 4 -36.15 -5.62 -44.26
C ASN A 4 -34.82 -4.91 -43.95
N PHE A 5 -34.89 -3.88 -43.11
CA PHE A 5 -33.75 -3.16 -42.58
C PHE A 5 -33.39 -3.80 -41.23
N TRP A 6 -32.33 -4.62 -41.19
CA TRP A 6 -31.80 -5.19 -39.95
C TRP A 6 -31.00 -4.10 -39.23
N LEU A 7 -31.62 -3.47 -38.23
CA LEU A 7 -30.95 -2.54 -37.32
C LEU A 7 -30.08 -3.35 -36.35
N LEU A 8 -28.77 -3.37 -36.58
CA LEU A 8 -27.79 -3.84 -35.60
C LEU A 8 -27.73 -2.83 -34.45
N LEU A 9 -28.45 -3.12 -33.36
CA LEU A 9 -28.29 -2.43 -32.09
C LEU A 9 -26.93 -2.83 -31.49
N PHE A 10 -25.94 -1.94 -31.61
CA PHE A 10 -24.75 -1.97 -30.77
C PHE A 10 -25.17 -1.67 -29.33
N PHE A 11 -25.25 -2.71 -28.50
CA PHE A 11 -25.28 -2.54 -27.04
C PHE A 11 -23.91 -2.01 -26.60
N LEU A 12 -23.79 -0.69 -26.44
CA LEU A 12 -22.74 -0.13 -25.59
C LEU A 12 -23.07 -0.54 -24.15
N GLY A 13 -22.42 -1.62 -23.70
CA GLY A 13 -22.41 -1.99 -22.29
C GLY A 13 -21.82 -0.85 -21.45
N PRO A 14 -22.27 -0.68 -20.20
CA PRO A 14 -21.76 0.37 -19.35
C PRO A 14 -20.26 0.16 -19.14
N ALA A 15 -19.46 1.22 -19.30
CA ALA A 15 -18.07 1.20 -18.90
C ALA A 15 -18.00 0.81 -17.41
N MET A 16 -17.50 -0.38 -17.12
CA MET A 16 -17.31 -0.85 -15.75
C MET A 16 -16.35 0.12 -15.07
N ALA A 17 -16.83 0.85 -14.05
CA ALA A 17 -15.96 1.61 -13.18
C ALA A 17 -14.94 0.64 -12.57
N ALA A 18 -13.66 0.98 -12.66
CA ALA A 18 -12.59 0.16 -12.08
C ALA A 18 -12.85 -0.01 -10.57
N ASP A 19 -12.88 -1.25 -10.10
CA ASP A 19 -12.92 -1.55 -8.67
C ASP A 19 -11.66 -0.96 -8.00
N PRO A 20 -11.79 -0.03 -7.04
CA PRO A 20 -10.64 0.63 -6.40
C PRO A 20 -9.73 -0.36 -5.65
N GLU A 21 -10.25 -1.54 -5.33
CA GLU A 21 -9.49 -2.63 -4.70
C GLU A 21 -8.62 -3.41 -5.69
N VAL A 22 -8.86 -3.26 -6.99
CA VAL A 22 -8.06 -3.92 -8.04
C VAL A 22 -6.84 -3.06 -8.39
N GLY A 23 -5.71 -3.73 -8.59
CA GLY A 23 -4.50 -3.08 -9.07
C GLY A 23 -3.77 -2.25 -8.02
N LYS A 24 -3.33 -2.88 -6.92
CA LYS A 24 -2.59 -2.20 -5.83
C LYS A 24 -1.09 -2.37 -6.02
N ILE A 25 -0.33 -1.31 -5.75
CA ILE A 25 1.12 -1.40 -5.54
C ILE A 25 1.33 -1.28 -4.03
N LEU A 26 1.86 -2.34 -3.42
CA LEU A 26 2.06 -2.46 -1.98
C LEU A 26 3.47 -2.00 -1.58
N ARG A 27 4.44 -2.20 -2.48
CA ARG A 27 5.79 -1.65 -2.40
C ARG A 27 6.33 -1.41 -3.81
N PRO A 28 7.06 -0.32 -4.06
CA PRO A 28 7.18 0.88 -3.22
C PRO A 28 5.86 1.65 -3.08
N VAL A 29 5.81 2.63 -2.17
CA VAL A 29 4.69 3.57 -2.06
C VAL A 29 5.04 4.90 -2.72
N GLU A 30 4.05 5.73 -3.04
CA GLU A 30 4.27 7.07 -3.61
C GLU A 30 5.21 7.91 -2.72
N GLY A 31 6.17 8.58 -3.35
CA GLY A 31 7.15 9.42 -2.66
C GLY A 31 8.14 8.65 -1.79
N ALA A 32 8.31 7.34 -2.00
CA ALA A 32 9.32 6.55 -1.28
C ALA A 32 10.74 6.86 -1.76
N ALA A 33 11.68 6.95 -0.83
CA ALA A 33 13.12 6.98 -1.10
C ALA A 33 13.78 5.69 -0.60
N PHE A 34 14.63 5.11 -1.45
CA PHE A 34 15.45 3.94 -1.15
C PHE A 34 16.94 4.29 -1.27
N PRO A 35 17.81 3.67 -0.47
CA PRO A 35 19.25 3.73 -0.74
C PRO A 35 19.58 3.02 -2.07
N PRO A 36 20.75 3.26 -2.66
CA PRO A 36 21.24 2.48 -3.80
C PRO A 36 21.24 0.98 -3.48
N GLY A 37 20.75 0.15 -4.42
CA GLY A 37 20.76 -1.29 -4.28
C GLY A 37 19.53 -1.98 -4.86
N GLU A 38 19.40 -3.28 -4.57
CA GLU A 38 18.22 -4.05 -4.94
C GLU A 38 17.02 -3.58 -4.12
N ILE A 39 15.93 -3.27 -4.82
CA ILE A 39 14.61 -3.09 -4.23
C ILE A 39 13.68 -4.19 -4.75
N SER A 40 12.60 -4.42 -4.02
CA SER A 40 11.55 -5.31 -4.50
C SER A 40 10.22 -4.60 -4.66
N ILE A 41 9.53 -4.95 -5.73
CA ILE A 41 8.22 -4.44 -6.08
C ILE A 41 7.21 -5.52 -5.76
N ILE A 42 6.20 -5.17 -4.97
CA ILE A 42 5.08 -6.05 -4.63
C ILE A 42 3.81 -5.35 -5.10
N ALA A 43 3.07 -6.01 -5.98
CA ALA A 43 1.82 -5.48 -6.51
C ALA A 43 0.77 -6.59 -6.67
N THR A 44 -0.50 -6.21 -6.74
CA THR A 44 -1.60 -7.14 -6.96
C THR A 44 -2.53 -6.64 -8.05
N ALA A 45 -2.64 -7.38 -9.15
CA ALA A 45 -3.59 -7.12 -10.21
C ALA A 45 -3.84 -8.38 -11.05
N PRO A 46 -5.10 -8.65 -11.45
CA PRO A 46 -5.41 -9.71 -12.40
C PRO A 46 -4.66 -9.53 -13.72
N GLY A 47 -3.79 -10.48 -14.07
CA GLY A 47 -2.96 -10.41 -15.29
C GLY A 47 -2.04 -9.18 -15.35
N GLY A 48 -1.69 -8.61 -14.19
CA GLY A 48 -0.93 -7.36 -14.13
C GLY A 48 0.49 -7.47 -14.69
N LYS A 49 0.98 -6.36 -15.22
CA LYS A 49 2.35 -6.19 -15.70
C LYS A 49 2.97 -4.96 -15.06
N LEU A 50 4.27 -5.05 -14.77
CA LEU A 50 5.05 -3.96 -14.22
C LEU A 50 5.88 -3.28 -15.31
N ALA A 51 5.98 -1.97 -15.24
CA ALA A 51 6.93 -1.19 -16.02
C ALA A 51 7.61 -0.14 -15.15
N LEU A 52 8.93 0.00 -15.30
CA LEU A 52 9.76 0.98 -14.64
C LEU A 52 10.35 1.90 -15.70
N ASP A 53 10.02 3.19 -15.61
CA ASP A 53 10.43 4.21 -16.59
C ASP A 53 10.08 3.84 -18.04
N GLY A 54 8.92 3.19 -18.22
CA GLY A 54 8.43 2.72 -19.51
C GLY A 54 9.03 1.40 -19.99
N GLN A 55 10.01 0.83 -19.28
CA GLN A 55 10.57 -0.49 -19.60
C GLN A 55 9.85 -1.58 -18.81
N ALA A 56 9.55 -2.70 -19.47
CA ALA A 56 8.91 -3.84 -18.80
C ALA A 56 9.82 -4.41 -17.70
N VAL A 57 9.26 -4.64 -16.52
CA VAL A 57 9.96 -5.30 -15.41
C VAL A 57 9.45 -6.75 -15.31
N PRO A 58 10.32 -7.75 -15.44
CA PRO A 58 9.93 -9.14 -15.22
C PRO A 58 9.51 -9.33 -13.76
N ALA A 59 8.35 -9.94 -13.56
CA ALA A 59 7.82 -10.23 -12.26
C ALA A 59 7.49 -11.72 -12.17
N GLU A 60 7.90 -12.32 -11.06
CA GLU A 60 7.39 -13.62 -10.67
C GLU A 60 5.94 -13.47 -10.22
N GLN A 61 5.17 -14.54 -10.45
CA GLN A 61 3.80 -14.63 -9.96
C GLN A 61 3.73 -15.78 -8.95
N PRO A 62 4.20 -15.58 -7.70
CA PRO A 62 4.24 -16.65 -6.70
C PRO A 62 2.84 -17.16 -6.34
N PHE A 63 1.81 -16.31 -6.51
CA PHE A 63 0.41 -16.63 -6.29
C PHE A 63 -0.48 -15.93 -7.33
N PRO A 64 -1.73 -16.39 -7.54
CA PRO A 64 -2.66 -15.74 -8.46
C PRO A 64 -2.76 -14.22 -8.20
N ASP A 65 -2.60 -13.44 -9.27
CA ASP A 65 -2.70 -11.98 -9.30
C ASP A 65 -1.69 -11.20 -8.44
N VAL A 66 -0.67 -11.87 -7.91
CA VAL A 66 0.38 -11.26 -7.07
C VAL A 66 1.66 -11.20 -7.88
N LEU A 67 2.24 -10.01 -7.98
CA LEU A 67 3.47 -9.75 -8.71
C LEU A 67 4.58 -9.45 -7.70
N LEU A 68 5.66 -10.21 -7.79
CA LEU A 68 6.90 -9.95 -7.07
C LEU A 68 8.02 -9.75 -8.08
N ALA A 69 8.65 -8.57 -8.07
CA ALA A 69 9.84 -8.31 -8.85
C ALA A 69 10.97 -7.83 -7.94
N LYS A 70 12.21 -8.13 -8.33
CA LYS A 70 13.42 -7.56 -7.75
C LYS A 70 14.13 -6.80 -8.85
N THR A 71 14.61 -5.60 -8.53
CA THR A 71 15.27 -4.73 -9.50
C THR A 71 16.29 -3.85 -8.80
N THR A 72 17.30 -3.40 -9.54
CA THR A 72 18.34 -2.49 -9.06
C THR A 72 18.30 -1.23 -9.92
N PRO A 73 17.35 -0.31 -9.66
CA PRO A 73 17.24 0.92 -10.43
C PRO A 73 18.51 1.78 -10.26
N SER A 74 18.83 2.57 -11.28
CA SER A 74 19.91 3.55 -11.18
C SER A 74 19.58 4.61 -10.12
N ALA A 75 20.56 5.44 -9.74
CA ALA A 75 20.24 6.59 -8.90
C ALA A 75 19.33 7.58 -9.64
N GLY A 76 18.32 8.12 -8.97
CA GLY A 76 17.40 9.10 -9.53
C GLY A 76 15.93 8.87 -9.16
N ILE A 77 15.05 9.63 -9.82
CA ILE A 77 13.60 9.49 -9.68
C ILE A 77 13.11 8.51 -10.73
N HIS A 78 12.30 7.55 -10.30
CA HIS A 78 11.70 6.52 -11.13
C HIS A 78 10.18 6.60 -11.11
N LYS A 79 9.57 6.25 -12.24
CA LYS A 79 8.13 6.06 -12.37
C LYS A 79 7.84 4.57 -12.51
N LEU A 80 7.09 4.04 -11.53
CA LEU A 80 6.60 2.67 -11.57
C LEU A 80 5.15 2.66 -12.05
N GLU A 81 4.85 1.76 -12.98
CA GLU A 81 3.51 1.53 -13.50
C GLU A 81 3.10 0.07 -13.29
N LEU A 82 1.90 -0.13 -12.77
CA LEU A 82 1.17 -1.40 -12.77
C LEU A 82 0.04 -1.29 -13.78
N ILE A 83 0.00 -2.20 -14.73
CA ILE A 83 -0.94 -2.17 -15.86
C ILE A 83 -1.68 -3.50 -15.91
N TRP A 84 -3.01 -3.46 -16.00
CA TRP A 84 -3.86 -4.64 -16.16
C TRP A 84 -4.98 -4.34 -17.16
N GLU A 85 -5.79 -5.34 -17.50
CA GLU A 85 -6.79 -5.25 -18.57
C GLU A 85 -7.71 -4.03 -18.45
N THR A 86 -8.16 -3.72 -17.24
CA THR A 86 -9.16 -2.68 -16.99
C THR A 86 -8.59 -1.40 -16.37
N GLY A 87 -7.27 -1.29 -16.22
CA GLY A 87 -6.70 -0.12 -15.56
C GLY A 87 -5.18 -0.03 -15.49
N ARG A 88 -4.74 1.11 -14.97
CA ARG A 88 -3.34 1.43 -14.71
C ARG A 88 -3.23 2.15 -13.39
N ARG A 89 -2.20 1.84 -12.62
CA ARG A 89 -1.77 2.58 -11.43
C ARG A 89 -0.31 2.97 -11.60
N GLN A 90 0.03 4.19 -11.22
CA GLN A 90 1.39 4.69 -11.31
C GLN A 90 1.78 5.40 -10.02
N LEU A 91 3.07 5.38 -9.72
CA LEU A 91 3.65 6.14 -8.62
C LEU A 91 5.08 6.55 -8.95
N ARG A 92 5.62 7.47 -8.15
CA ARG A 92 7.04 7.85 -8.20
C ARG A 92 7.77 7.45 -6.93
N PHE A 93 9.03 7.06 -7.09
CA PHE A 93 9.96 6.82 -5.98
C PHE A 93 11.37 7.27 -6.38
N PHE A 94 12.25 7.39 -5.40
CA PHE A 94 13.64 7.82 -5.57
C PHE A 94 14.61 6.74 -5.11
N VAL A 95 15.74 6.60 -5.80
CA VAL A 95 16.88 5.77 -5.40
C VAL A 95 18.13 6.64 -5.30
N GLY A 96 18.79 6.63 -4.14
CA GLY A 96 20.03 7.38 -3.92
C GLY A 96 20.21 7.86 -2.47
N ASP A 97 21.39 8.41 -2.19
CA ASP A 97 21.77 8.84 -0.83
C ASP A 97 21.16 10.18 -0.42
N HIS A 98 20.79 11.02 -1.39
CA HIS A 98 20.30 12.38 -1.17
C HIS A 98 18.95 12.61 -1.86
N PRO A 99 17.85 12.06 -1.31
CA PRO A 99 16.53 12.26 -1.89
C PRO A 99 16.09 13.73 -1.88
N PRO A 100 15.42 14.21 -2.94
CA PRO A 100 14.68 15.48 -2.90
C PRO A 100 13.65 15.50 -1.76
N ALA A 101 13.30 16.68 -1.27
CA ALA A 101 12.50 16.86 -0.05
C ALA A 101 11.11 16.19 -0.10
N GLU A 102 10.54 16.01 -1.30
CA GLU A 102 9.26 15.35 -1.50
C GLU A 102 9.32 13.81 -1.34
N PHE A 103 10.52 13.22 -1.36
CA PHE A 103 10.70 11.78 -1.16
C PHE A 103 11.14 11.48 0.28
N LYS A 104 10.45 10.56 0.93
CA LYS A 104 10.68 10.17 2.33
C LYS A 104 11.33 8.80 2.41
N PRO A 105 12.22 8.55 3.38
CA PRO A 105 12.80 7.23 3.58
C PRO A 105 11.73 6.15 3.73
N PHE A 106 11.80 5.11 2.89
CA PHE A 106 10.91 3.96 2.97
C PHE A 106 11.28 3.09 4.17
N ARG A 107 10.31 2.79 5.03
CA ARG A 107 10.49 1.85 6.15
C ARG A 107 9.91 0.51 5.74
N GLN A 108 10.79 -0.42 5.38
CA GLN A 108 10.40 -1.78 5.04
C GLN A 108 9.75 -2.46 6.24
N HIS A 109 8.68 -3.19 5.95
CA HIS A 109 8.05 -4.10 6.88
C HIS A 109 7.66 -5.37 6.10
N PRO A 110 7.96 -6.57 6.61
CA PRO A 110 8.71 -6.86 7.83
C PRO A 110 10.21 -6.46 7.74
N PRO A 111 10.88 -6.21 8.88
CA PRO A 111 12.27 -5.77 8.93
C PRO A 111 13.27 -6.84 8.44
N SER A 112 12.87 -8.12 8.45
CA SER A 112 13.60 -9.23 7.88
C SER A 112 12.94 -9.71 6.58
N ALA A 113 13.70 -10.38 5.71
CA ALA A 113 13.14 -11.08 4.57
C ALA A 113 12.34 -12.29 5.07
N LEU A 114 11.01 -12.17 5.10
CA LEU A 114 10.09 -13.24 5.43
C LEU A 114 9.39 -13.74 4.17
N GLU A 115 9.12 -15.05 4.16
CA GLU A 115 8.30 -15.67 3.12
C GLU A 115 6.85 -15.18 3.23
N CYS A 116 6.19 -15.01 2.07
CA CYS A 116 4.81 -14.52 2.00
C CYS A 116 3.86 -15.34 2.89
N THR A 117 4.11 -16.65 2.99
CA THR A 117 3.28 -17.63 3.72
C THR A 117 3.38 -17.53 5.23
N GLN A 118 4.36 -16.78 5.77
CA GLN A 118 4.43 -16.54 7.21
C GLN A 118 3.35 -15.56 7.67
N CYS A 119 2.97 -14.62 6.80
CA CYS A 119 1.93 -13.64 7.06
C CYS A 119 0.61 -13.96 6.35
N HIS A 120 0.66 -14.71 5.25
CA HIS A 120 -0.51 -15.04 4.46
C HIS A 120 -0.79 -16.54 4.40
N GLY A 121 -2.01 -16.92 4.75
CA GLY A 121 -2.59 -18.21 4.39
C GLY A 121 -3.22 -18.16 3.01
N LEU A 122 -3.44 -19.34 2.43
CA LEU A 122 -4.10 -19.51 1.15
C LEU A 122 -5.48 -20.13 1.35
N SER A 123 -6.49 -19.54 0.72
CA SER A 123 -7.78 -20.22 0.55
C SER A 123 -7.66 -21.37 -0.45
N ARG A 124 -8.67 -22.25 -0.50
CA ARG A 124 -8.75 -23.33 -1.52
C ARG A 124 -8.67 -22.83 -2.96
N LYS A 125 -9.00 -21.55 -3.20
CA LYS A 125 -8.93 -20.89 -4.52
C LYS A 125 -7.62 -20.10 -4.73
N GLY A 126 -6.60 -20.29 -3.89
CA GLY A 126 -5.30 -19.61 -4.00
C GLY A 126 -5.30 -18.14 -3.59
N ARG A 127 -6.42 -17.59 -3.10
CA ARG A 127 -6.47 -16.20 -2.62
C ARG A 127 -5.81 -16.07 -1.25
N PHE A 128 -5.06 -15.00 -1.06
CA PHE A 128 -4.43 -14.67 0.21
C PHE A 128 -5.44 -14.30 1.29
N ARG A 129 -5.15 -14.74 2.51
CA ARG A 129 -5.77 -14.27 3.75
C ARG A 129 -4.67 -13.95 4.74
N PHE A 130 -4.72 -12.80 5.39
CA PHE A 130 -3.78 -12.50 6.47
C PHE A 130 -3.96 -13.50 7.61
N THR A 131 -2.89 -14.14 8.05
CA THR A 131 -2.86 -15.19 9.08
C THR A 131 -2.10 -14.73 10.31
N GLY A 132 -2.56 -15.11 11.50
CA GLY A 132 -1.92 -14.75 12.77
C GLY A 132 -2.09 -13.28 13.19
N GLY A 133 -2.52 -12.40 12.26
CA GLY A 133 -2.65 -10.97 12.54
C GLY A 133 -1.29 -10.31 12.79
N CYS A 134 -1.31 -9.05 13.24
CA CYS A 134 -0.07 -8.36 13.65
C CYS A 134 0.54 -8.99 14.92
N PHE A 135 -0.30 -9.61 15.76
CA PHE A 135 0.10 -10.16 17.05
C PHE A 135 0.85 -11.50 16.96
N GLY A 136 0.96 -12.09 15.77
CA GLY A 136 1.86 -13.24 15.56
C GLY A 136 3.33 -12.90 15.81
N CYS A 137 3.72 -11.62 15.69
CA CYS A 137 5.07 -11.14 16.00
C CYS A 137 5.10 -9.97 16.99
N HIS A 138 4.03 -9.17 17.09
CA HIS A 138 3.98 -8.00 17.99
C HIS A 138 3.22 -8.30 19.28
N GLN A 139 3.73 -7.82 20.42
CA GLN A 139 3.09 -7.97 21.73
C GLN A 139 1.83 -7.10 21.84
N GLN A 140 0.69 -7.73 22.12
CA GLN A 140 -0.60 -7.04 22.21
C GLN A 140 -0.66 -6.05 23.38
N GLU A 141 0.08 -6.31 24.46
CA GLU A 141 0.18 -5.47 25.65
C GLU A 141 0.76 -4.08 25.33
N THR A 142 1.53 -3.99 24.24
CA THR A 142 2.14 -2.73 23.79
C THR A 142 1.29 -1.99 22.76
N PHE A 143 0.16 -2.54 22.34
CA PHE A 143 -0.63 -2.02 21.23
C PHE A 143 -1.05 -0.56 21.42
N LEU A 144 -1.55 -0.22 22.61
CA LEU A 144 -2.00 1.14 22.96
C LEU A 144 -0.87 2.15 23.15
N LYS A 145 0.40 1.72 23.15
CA LYS A 145 1.56 2.65 23.13
C LYS A 145 1.73 3.32 21.76
N THR A 146 1.24 2.67 20.70
CA THR A 146 1.38 3.13 19.31
C THR A 146 0.04 3.52 18.69
N HIS A 147 -1.06 2.88 19.11
CA HIS A 147 -2.38 3.06 18.51
C HIS A 147 -3.33 3.79 19.48
N HIS A 148 -4.14 4.69 18.92
CA HIS A 148 -5.15 5.43 19.68
C HIS A 148 -6.44 4.64 19.93
N HIS A 149 -6.73 3.65 19.08
CA HIS A 149 -7.89 2.78 19.23
C HIS A 149 -7.45 1.42 19.78
N PRO A 150 -8.26 0.75 20.62
CA PRO A 150 -8.06 -0.65 20.94
C PRO A 150 -8.20 -1.56 19.70
N SER A 151 -7.49 -2.68 19.69
CA SER A 151 -7.45 -3.59 18.52
C SER A 151 -8.82 -4.21 18.18
N HIS A 152 -9.69 -4.39 19.17
CA HIS A 152 -11.04 -4.93 18.97
C HIS A 152 -12.00 -3.92 18.33
N VAL A 153 -11.67 -2.62 18.32
CA VAL A 153 -12.53 -1.57 17.71
C VAL A 153 -12.24 -1.43 16.22
N LEU A 154 -11.01 -1.70 15.79
CA LEU A 154 -10.58 -1.61 14.40
C LEU A 154 -10.07 -2.97 13.91
N GLU A 155 -10.99 -3.84 13.52
CA GLU A 155 -10.69 -5.22 13.12
C GLU A 155 -9.86 -5.32 11.83
N GLN A 156 -9.82 -4.25 11.03
CA GLN A 156 -9.13 -4.22 9.74
C GLN A 156 -7.87 -3.34 9.80
N CYS A 157 -6.77 -3.89 10.31
CA CYS A 157 -5.48 -3.18 10.42
C CYS A 157 -5.05 -2.51 9.09
N GLY A 158 -5.34 -3.16 7.97
CA GLY A 158 -5.01 -2.71 6.61
C GLY A 158 -5.71 -1.43 6.15
N GLN A 159 -6.76 -0.98 6.85
CA GLN A 159 -7.40 0.31 6.56
C GLN A 159 -6.49 1.49 6.86
N CYS A 160 -5.58 1.33 7.83
CA CYS A 160 -4.64 2.36 8.23
C CYS A 160 -3.19 1.98 7.96
N HIS A 161 -2.84 0.69 8.02
CA HIS A 161 -1.46 0.22 7.95
C HIS A 161 -1.14 -0.53 6.66
N ASN A 162 0.05 -0.30 6.12
CA ASN A 162 0.64 -1.13 5.07
C ASN A 162 1.63 -2.13 5.69
N ALA A 163 1.23 -3.40 5.76
CA ALA A 163 2.07 -4.47 6.29
C ALA A 163 3.35 -4.73 5.46
N HIS A 164 3.43 -4.20 4.23
CA HIS A 164 4.60 -4.32 3.34
C HIS A 164 5.57 -3.13 3.44
N GLY A 165 5.29 -2.16 4.32
CA GLY A 165 6.12 -0.99 4.57
C GLY A 165 5.52 0.34 4.07
N SER A 166 6.04 1.45 4.59
CA SER A 166 5.56 2.80 4.24
C SER A 166 6.61 3.86 4.53
N THR A 167 6.41 5.05 3.98
CA THR A 167 7.14 6.28 4.31
C THR A 167 6.61 6.97 5.57
N GLU A 168 5.43 6.58 6.06
CA GLU A 168 4.84 7.13 7.28
C GLU A 168 5.23 6.31 8.53
N LYS A 169 5.21 6.97 9.69
CA LYS A 169 5.48 6.30 10.98
C LYS A 169 4.40 5.24 11.24
N ALA A 170 4.76 4.19 11.99
CA ALA A 170 3.88 3.04 12.25
C ALA A 170 3.32 2.37 10.98
N HIS A 171 4.00 2.55 9.84
CA HIS A 171 3.59 2.01 8.54
C HIS A 171 2.21 2.45 8.06
N LEU A 172 1.78 3.67 8.37
CA LEU A 172 0.47 4.16 7.90
C LEU A 172 0.40 4.30 6.37
N ILE A 173 -0.77 4.07 5.78
CA ILE A 173 -1.03 4.27 4.34
C ILE A 173 -1.18 5.76 3.98
N LEU A 174 -1.43 6.60 4.98
CA LEU A 174 -1.61 8.05 4.88
C LEU A 174 -0.94 8.74 6.09
N PRO A 175 -0.61 10.04 5.99
CA PRO A 175 -0.26 10.83 7.16
C PRO A 175 -1.33 10.72 8.25
N SER A 176 -0.91 10.72 9.52
CA SER A 176 -1.79 10.42 10.65
C SER A 176 -3.06 11.27 10.68
N GLU A 177 -2.94 12.56 10.35
CA GLU A 177 -4.05 13.51 10.31
C GLU A 177 -5.11 13.09 9.29
N LYS A 178 -4.66 12.62 8.12
CA LYS A 178 -5.54 12.16 7.04
C LYS A 178 -6.15 10.79 7.36
N ALA A 179 -5.38 9.89 7.98
CA ALA A 179 -5.87 8.58 8.41
C ALA A 179 -7.02 8.72 9.44
N CYS A 180 -6.89 9.60 10.43
CA CYS A 180 -7.97 9.89 11.38
C CYS A 180 -9.21 10.46 10.68
N GLY A 181 -8.99 11.28 9.64
CA GLY A 181 -10.04 11.89 8.82
C GLY A 181 -10.85 10.93 7.97
N LEU A 182 -10.44 9.66 7.85
CA LEU A 182 -11.23 8.63 7.14
C LEU A 182 -12.55 8.34 7.86
N CYS A 183 -12.58 8.47 9.19
CA CYS A 183 -13.76 8.19 10.01
C CYS A 183 -14.22 9.40 10.84
N HIS A 184 -13.29 10.25 11.29
CA HIS A 184 -13.61 11.40 12.13
C HIS A 184 -13.68 12.68 11.29
N SER A 185 -14.74 13.46 11.49
CA SER A 185 -14.78 14.85 11.04
C SER A 185 -13.86 15.67 11.95
N VAL A 186 -12.61 15.90 11.55
CA VAL A 186 -11.61 16.62 12.35
C VAL A 186 -11.67 18.12 12.02
N PRO A 187 -12.18 18.99 12.91
CA PRO A 187 -12.18 20.43 12.67
C PRO A 187 -10.75 20.95 12.60
N GLU A 188 -10.46 21.95 11.76
CA GLU A 188 -9.10 22.48 11.56
C GLU A 188 -8.40 22.92 12.86
N LEU A 189 -9.16 23.39 13.84
CA LEU A 189 -8.64 23.81 15.15
C LEU A 189 -8.03 22.65 15.97
N PHE A 190 -8.51 21.41 15.79
CA PHE A 190 -8.01 20.23 16.50
C PHE A 190 -6.71 19.68 15.89
N LYS A 191 -6.43 19.96 14.61
CA LYS A 191 -5.21 19.48 13.94
C LYS A 191 -3.92 20.01 14.58
N ARG A 192 -3.95 21.25 15.10
CA ARG A 192 -2.79 21.88 15.78
C ARG A 192 -2.49 21.31 17.17
N GLN A 193 -3.47 20.79 17.90
CA GLN A 193 -3.27 20.33 19.29
C GLN A 193 -3.01 18.83 19.42
N MET A 194 -3.59 18.01 18.54
CA MET A 194 -3.49 16.55 18.60
C MET A 194 -2.25 16.00 17.88
N PHE A 195 -1.79 16.68 16.83
CA PHE A 195 -0.66 16.26 16.00
C PHE A 195 0.59 17.14 16.17
N SER A 196 0.61 18.00 17.19
CA SER A 196 1.81 18.76 17.56
C SER A 196 2.89 17.82 18.11
N PRO A 197 4.17 17.94 17.72
CA PRO A 197 5.26 17.08 18.20
C PRO A 197 5.48 17.08 19.71
N GLN A 198 4.85 18.01 20.45
CA GLN A 198 5.23 18.38 21.80
C GLN A 198 4.61 17.55 22.94
N ARG A 199 3.75 16.54 22.67
CA ARG A 199 3.12 15.73 23.73
C ARG A 199 3.24 14.22 23.55
N ARG A 200 4.47 13.74 23.39
CA ARG A 200 4.87 12.40 23.86
C ARG A 200 5.96 12.54 24.92
N GLY A 201 5.59 13.16 26.03
CA GLY A 201 6.40 13.29 27.24
C GLY A 201 5.49 13.82 28.34
N GLY A 202 5.08 12.95 29.26
CA GLY A 202 4.25 13.36 30.40
C GLY A 202 3.45 12.22 31.02
N ALA A 203 4.13 11.38 31.80
CA ALA A 203 3.68 10.94 33.13
C ALA A 203 4.80 10.11 33.79
N GLU A 204 5.88 10.77 34.22
CA GLU A 204 6.53 10.34 35.46
C GLU A 204 5.63 10.86 36.59
N ALA A 205 4.85 9.97 37.19
CA ALA A 205 4.19 10.23 38.45
C ALA A 205 5.16 9.83 39.56
N GLY A 206 5.77 10.82 40.19
CA GLY A 206 6.44 10.63 41.48
C GLY A 206 5.41 10.35 42.57
N LEU A 207 5.64 9.29 43.32
CA LEU A 207 5.69 9.19 44.79
C LEU A 207 6.29 7.82 45.13
#